data_AF-A0A2I0KW40-F1
#
_entry.id   AF-A0A2I0KW40-F1
#
_cell.length_a   1.000
_cell.length_b   1.000
_cell.length_c   1.000
_cell.angle_alpha   90.00
_cell.angle_beta   90.00
_cell.angle_gamma   90.00
#
_symmetry.space_group_name_H-M   'P 1'
#
loop_
_entity.id
_entity.type
_entity.pdbx_description
1 polymer ?
#
loop_
_entity_poly.entity_id
_entity_poly.type
_entity_poly.pdbx_seq_one_letter_code
_entity_poly.pdbx_strand_id
1 'polypeptide(L)'
;MGVEYTLLMVPDDLPPFDLGFVATRSLHRVLSSSSELNTILAALNTVFVGMQTAYILWAWLIEGRPRATISALFMFTCRGILGYSTQLPLPQGFLGSGVDFPVGNVSFFLFFSGHVAGSVIASLDMRRMKRWELAWTFDVLNVLQAVRLLGTRGHYTIDLAVGLGAGILFDSLAGKYEESHKMRKGSH
;
A
#
# COMPACT_ATOMS: atom_id res chain seq x y z
N MET A 1 -16.56 8.32 26.14
CA MET A 1 -16.92 7.00 25.62
C MET A 1 -18.40 6.95 25.21
N GLY A 2 -18.85 7.85 24.32
CA GLY A 2 -20.25 7.86 23.83
C GLY A 2 -20.40 7.47 22.36
N VAL A 3 -19.34 7.64 21.56
CA VAL A 3 -19.35 7.41 20.12
C VAL A 3 -19.52 5.92 19.77
N GLU A 4 -18.84 5.04 20.51
CA GLU A 4 -18.87 3.59 20.29
C GLU A 4 -20.28 2.98 20.42
N TYR A 5 -21.13 3.57 21.27
CA TYR A 5 -22.51 3.11 21.51
C TYR A 5 -23.54 3.75 20.57
N THR A 6 -23.16 4.74 19.77
CA THR A 6 -24.05 5.43 18.81
C THR A 6 -23.90 4.91 17.38
N LEU A 7 -22.88 4.09 17.11
CA LEU A 7 -22.64 3.50 15.80
C LEU A 7 -23.41 2.18 15.67
N LEU A 8 -24.41 2.15 14.79
CA LEU A 8 -25.09 0.92 14.42
C LEU A 8 -24.11 0.02 13.66
N MET A 9 -23.94 -1.20 14.15
CA MET A 9 -23.16 -2.22 13.45
C MET A 9 -23.80 -2.55 12.12
N VAL A 10 -22.97 -2.80 11.11
CA VAL A 10 -23.43 -3.35 9.84
C VAL A 10 -23.91 -4.79 10.11
N PRO A 11 -25.16 -5.13 9.73
CA PRO A 11 -25.66 -6.50 9.76
C PRO A 11 -24.74 -7.51 9.06
N ASP A 12 -24.76 -8.77 9.49
CA ASP A 12 -23.92 -9.85 8.96
C ASP A 12 -24.30 -10.30 7.54
N ASP A 13 -25.53 -10.00 7.11
CA ASP A 13 -26.03 -10.24 5.75
C ASP A 13 -25.68 -9.13 4.74
N LEU A 14 -25.10 -8.01 5.20
CA LEU A 14 -24.73 -6.88 4.36
C LEU A 14 -23.21 -6.81 4.12
N PRO A 15 -22.78 -6.27 2.95
CA PRO A 15 -21.37 -6.05 2.69
C PRO A 15 -20.78 -5.03 3.69
N PRO A 16 -19.47 -5.11 4.01
CA PRO A 16 -18.83 -4.16 4.91
C PRO A 16 -19.02 -2.72 4.45
N PHE A 17 -19.36 -1.83 5.39
CA PHE A 17 -19.38 -0.40 5.13
C PHE A 17 -17.95 0.12 4.98
N ASP A 18 -17.69 0.85 3.89
CA ASP A 18 -16.39 1.44 3.62
C ASP A 18 -16.54 2.89 3.12
N LEU A 19 -15.95 3.85 3.85
CA LEU A 19 -16.10 5.27 3.56
C LEU A 19 -15.44 5.66 2.22
N GLY A 20 -14.28 5.09 1.90
CA GLY A 20 -13.58 5.33 0.64
C GLY A 20 -14.38 4.83 -0.55
N PHE A 21 -15.09 3.72 -0.42
CA PHE A 21 -16.03 3.22 -1.43
C PHE A 21 -17.21 4.14 -1.67
N VAL A 22 -17.75 4.76 -0.61
CA VAL A 22 -18.78 5.78 -0.72
C VAL A 22 -18.22 7.02 -1.42
N ALA A 23 -17.05 7.50 -1.00
CA ALA A 23 -16.40 8.69 -1.55
C ALA A 23 -16.02 8.53 -3.04
N THR A 24 -15.63 7.32 -3.45
CA THR A 24 -15.20 7.02 -4.83
C THR A 24 -16.30 6.43 -5.71
N ARG A 25 -17.57 6.47 -5.28
CA ARG A 25 -18.70 5.87 -6.03
C ARG A 25 -18.84 6.40 -7.46
N SER A 26 -18.63 7.70 -7.68
CA SER A 26 -18.70 8.29 -9.02
C SER A 26 -17.57 7.78 -9.92
N LEU A 27 -16.35 7.72 -9.39
CA LEU A 27 -15.19 7.16 -10.09
C LEU A 27 -15.44 5.68 -10.43
N HIS A 28 -15.96 4.90 -9.48
CA HIS A 28 -16.31 3.51 -9.68
C HIS A 28 -17.28 3.32 -10.86
N ARG A 29 -18.32 4.15 -10.96
CA ARG A 29 -19.26 4.12 -12.10
C ARG A 29 -18.56 4.38 -13.43
N VAL A 30 -17.72 5.41 -13.50
CA VAL A 30 -16.97 5.74 -14.71
C VAL A 30 -16.06 4.57 -15.13
N LEU A 31 -15.30 4.01 -14.19
CA LEU A 31 -14.42 2.87 -14.46
C LEU A 31 -15.19 1.60 -14.84
N SER A 32 -16.36 1.37 -14.24
CA SER A 32 -17.22 0.23 -14.61
C SER A 32 -17.80 0.37 -16.03
N SER A 33 -17.99 1.61 -16.50
CA SER A 33 -18.52 1.90 -17.83
C SER A 33 -17.48 1.87 -18.94
N SER A 34 -16.18 1.89 -18.62
CA SER A 34 -15.08 1.88 -19.60
C SER A 34 -13.95 0.95 -19.15
N SER A 35 -13.93 -0.25 -19.74
CA SER A 35 -12.88 -1.25 -19.49
C SER A 35 -11.49 -0.78 -19.94
N GLU A 36 -11.43 0.01 -21.02
CA GLU A 36 -10.20 0.60 -21.54
C GLU A 36 -9.60 1.59 -20.53
N LEU A 37 -10.40 2.52 -20.02
CA LEU A 37 -9.95 3.47 -19.00
C LEU A 37 -9.46 2.74 -17.74
N ASN A 38 -10.18 1.73 -17.27
CA ASN A 38 -9.74 0.94 -16.12
C ASN A 38 -8.38 0.27 -16.39
N THR A 39 -8.19 -0.27 -17.60
CA THR A 39 -6.95 -0.94 -18.00
C THR A 39 -5.77 0.02 -18.12
N ILE A 40 -5.99 1.23 -18.64
CA ILE A 40 -4.95 2.27 -18.69
C ILE A 40 -4.54 2.67 -17.26
N LEU A 41 -5.50 2.94 -16.38
CA LEU A 41 -5.19 3.28 -14.99
C LEU A 41 -4.54 2.12 -14.22
N ALA A 42 -4.92 0.88 -14.52
CA ALA A 42 -4.26 -0.32 -14.00
C ALA A 42 -2.79 -0.36 -14.43
N ALA A 43 -2.51 -0.14 -15.72
CA ALA A 43 -1.15 -0.11 -16.25
C ALA A 43 -0.31 0.99 -15.58
N LEU A 44 -0.86 2.20 -15.39
CA LEU A 44 -0.18 3.29 -14.70
C LEU A 44 0.15 2.95 -13.25
N ASN A 45 -0.78 2.33 -12.51
CA ASN A 45 -0.51 1.83 -11.16
C ASN A 45 0.60 0.78 -11.16
N THR A 46 0.57 -0.17 -12.10
CA THR A 46 1.59 -1.22 -12.21
C THR A 46 2.97 -0.63 -12.52
N VAL A 47 3.06 0.35 -13.41
CA VAL A 47 4.30 1.10 -13.65
C VAL A 47 4.80 1.76 -12.36
N PHE A 48 3.91 2.40 -11.61
CA PHE A 48 4.30 3.05 -10.35
C PHE A 48 4.80 2.06 -9.29
N VAL A 49 4.19 0.88 -9.17
CA VAL A 49 4.71 -0.21 -8.32
C VAL A 49 6.10 -0.67 -8.78
N GLY A 50 6.29 -0.78 -10.10
CA GLY A 50 7.59 -1.05 -10.71
C GLY A 50 8.62 0.01 -10.31
N MET A 51 8.26 1.28 -10.35
CA MET A 51 9.13 2.38 -9.91
C MET A 51 9.52 2.29 -8.43
N GLN A 52 8.57 1.94 -7.55
CA GLN A 52 8.84 1.72 -6.12
C GLN A 52 9.86 0.60 -5.91
N THR A 53 9.63 -0.54 -6.57
CA THR A 53 10.51 -1.70 -6.50
C THR A 53 11.91 -1.38 -7.03
N ALA A 54 11.98 -0.73 -8.20
CA ALA A 54 13.23 -0.31 -8.82
C ALA A 54 14.00 0.66 -7.91
N TYR A 55 13.34 1.64 -7.30
CA TYR A 55 13.98 2.58 -6.39
C TYR A 55 14.55 1.89 -5.15
N ILE A 56 13.77 1.01 -4.51
CA ILE A 56 14.21 0.29 -3.30
C ILE A 56 15.42 -0.61 -3.62
N LEU A 57 15.37 -1.34 -4.73
CA LEU A 57 16.49 -2.17 -5.18
C LEU A 57 17.71 -1.33 -5.55
N TRP A 58 17.51 -0.18 -6.22
CA TRP A 58 18.58 0.75 -6.55
C TRP A 58 19.28 1.30 -5.29
N ALA A 59 18.49 1.76 -4.30
CA ALA A 59 19.00 2.26 -3.03
C ALA A 59 19.87 1.22 -2.31
N TRP A 60 19.51 -0.06 -2.40
CA TRP A 60 20.31 -1.13 -1.82
C TRP A 60 21.52 -1.53 -2.66
N LEU A 61 21.32 -1.92 -3.92
CA LEU A 61 22.34 -2.55 -4.74
C LEU A 61 23.39 -1.56 -5.26
N ILE A 62 22.99 -0.32 -5.51
CA ILE A 62 23.86 0.69 -6.11
C ILE A 62 24.35 1.69 -5.07
N GLU A 63 23.46 2.17 -4.19
CA GLU A 63 23.84 3.16 -3.18
C GLU A 63 24.29 2.52 -1.85
N GLY A 64 24.16 1.20 -1.69
CA GLY A 64 24.59 0.47 -0.50
C GLY A 64 23.76 0.80 0.75
N ARG A 65 22.53 1.29 0.60
CA ARG A 65 21.63 1.72 1.68
C ARG A 65 20.52 0.68 1.88
N PRO A 66 20.69 -0.31 2.78
CA PRO A 66 19.76 -1.43 2.87
C PRO A 66 18.46 -1.11 3.61
N ARG A 67 18.37 0.03 4.31
CA ARG A 67 17.20 0.40 5.13
C ARG A 67 15.88 0.19 4.42
N ALA A 68 15.69 0.78 3.23
CA ALA A 68 14.43 0.69 2.49
C ALA A 68 14.07 -0.77 2.13
N THR A 69 15.07 -1.58 1.78
CA THR A 69 14.89 -3.02 1.51
C THR A 69 14.50 -3.79 2.76
N ILE A 70 15.15 -3.53 3.90
CA ILE A 70 14.80 -4.17 5.19
C ILE A 70 13.37 -3.79 5.58
N SER A 71 12.98 -2.52 5.44
CA SER A 71 11.61 -2.06 5.68
C SER A 71 10.61 -2.81 4.80
N ALA A 72 10.91 -2.96 3.51
CA ALA A 72 10.06 -3.67 2.57
C ALA A 72 9.94 -5.16 2.92
N LEU A 73 11.03 -5.81 3.34
CA LEU A 73 11.02 -7.20 3.79
C LEU A 73 10.14 -7.37 5.03
N PHE A 74 10.34 -6.57 6.07
CA PHE A 74 9.47 -6.62 7.26
C PHE A 74 8.00 -6.39 6.90
N MET A 75 7.74 -5.38 6.06
CA MET A 75 6.40 -5.05 5.61
C MET A 75 5.72 -6.21 4.88
N PHE A 76 6.37 -6.79 3.86
CA PHE A 76 5.79 -7.89 3.08
C PHE A 76 5.65 -9.18 3.90
N THR A 77 6.59 -9.48 4.80
CA THR A 77 6.48 -10.63 5.71
C THR A 77 5.28 -10.46 6.65
N CYS A 78 5.15 -9.31 7.31
CA CYS A 78 4.02 -9.04 8.19
C CYS A 78 2.69 -9.02 7.43
N ARG A 79 2.64 -8.42 6.25
CA ARG A 79 1.47 -8.45 5.35
C ARG A 79 1.08 -9.90 5.00
N GLY A 80 2.05 -10.77 4.73
CA GLY A 80 1.81 -12.19 4.48
C GLY A 80 1.18 -12.92 5.67
N ILE A 81 1.74 -12.73 6.87
CA ILE A 81 1.23 -13.34 8.10
C ILE A 81 -0.18 -12.85 8.44
N LEU A 82 -0.42 -11.54 8.37
CA LEU A 82 -1.72 -10.94 8.69
C LEU A 82 -2.78 -11.32 7.67
N GLY A 83 -2.46 -11.31 6.38
CA GLY A 83 -3.37 -11.76 5.33
C GLY A 83 -3.75 -13.24 5.46
N TYR A 84 -2.82 -14.09 5.86
CA TYR A 84 -3.13 -15.50 6.17
C TYR A 84 -4.00 -15.64 7.42
N SER A 85 -3.74 -14.82 8.44
CA SER A 85 -4.44 -14.88 9.73
C SER A 85 -5.85 -14.29 9.66
N THR A 86 -6.10 -13.36 8.74
CA THR A 86 -7.39 -12.69 8.56
C THR A 86 -7.56 -12.26 7.11
N GLN A 87 -8.55 -12.86 6.43
CA GLN A 87 -8.89 -12.54 5.06
C GLN A 87 -10.13 -11.67 5.01
N LEU A 88 -10.05 -10.55 4.30
CA LEU A 88 -11.22 -9.70 4.04
C LEU A 88 -11.95 -10.22 2.80
N PRO A 89 -13.30 -10.18 2.78
CA PRO A 89 -14.06 -10.62 1.63
C PRO A 89 -13.78 -9.70 0.43
N LEU A 90 -13.74 -10.28 -0.77
CA LEU A 90 -13.66 -9.53 -2.02
C LEU A 90 -14.85 -8.57 -2.11
N PRO A 91 -14.63 -7.25 -2.25
CA PRO A 91 -15.70 -6.27 -2.37
C PRO A 91 -16.61 -6.57 -3.55
N GLN A 92 -17.92 -6.39 -3.35
CA GLN A 92 -18.88 -6.45 -4.44
C GLN A 92 -18.57 -5.35 -5.47
N GLY A 93 -18.50 -5.74 -6.75
CA GLY A 93 -18.17 -4.83 -7.84
C GLY A 93 -16.67 -4.61 -8.04
N PHE A 94 -15.78 -5.47 -7.54
CA PHE A 94 -14.36 -5.38 -7.85
C PHE A 94 -14.10 -5.34 -9.37
N LEU A 95 -13.35 -4.31 -9.81
CA LEU A 95 -12.97 -4.09 -11.21
C LEU A 95 -11.50 -4.44 -11.42
N GLY A 96 -11.21 -5.72 -11.63
CA GLY A 96 -9.87 -6.18 -11.99
C GLY A 96 -9.50 -5.88 -13.45
N SER A 97 -8.20 -5.77 -13.72
CA SER A 97 -7.63 -5.77 -15.06
C SER A 97 -6.50 -6.79 -15.16
N GLY A 98 -6.30 -7.38 -16.35
CA GLY A 98 -5.21 -8.35 -16.58
C GLY A 98 -3.80 -7.75 -16.46
N VAL A 99 -3.69 -6.42 -16.41
CA VAL A 99 -2.41 -5.70 -16.23
C VAL A 99 -2.21 -5.18 -14.80
N ASP A 100 -3.14 -5.46 -13.87
CA ASP A 100 -2.94 -5.15 -12.46
C ASP A 100 -1.79 -5.98 -11.88
N PHE A 101 -0.93 -5.36 -11.07
CA PHE A 101 0.10 -6.09 -10.34
C PHE A 101 -0.13 -6.01 -8.82
N PRO A 102 -0.17 -7.16 -8.10
CA PRO A 102 -0.18 -8.53 -8.63
C PRO A 102 -1.46 -8.85 -9.42
N VAL A 103 -1.35 -9.70 -10.44
CA VAL A 103 -2.48 -10.08 -11.30
C VAL A 103 -3.46 -10.96 -10.53
N GLY A 104 -4.76 -10.70 -10.66
CA GLY A 104 -5.84 -11.50 -10.07
C GLY A 104 -6.18 -11.12 -8.62
N ASN A 105 -6.82 -12.03 -7.89
CA ASN A 105 -7.36 -11.77 -6.54
C ASN A 105 -6.31 -11.82 -5.42
N VAL A 106 -5.02 -11.93 -5.74
CA VAL A 106 -3.93 -12.06 -4.76
C VAL A 106 -3.83 -10.83 -3.84
N SER A 107 -4.28 -9.66 -4.33
CA SER A 107 -4.37 -8.43 -3.53
C SER A 107 -5.32 -8.55 -2.33
N PHE A 108 -6.33 -9.43 -2.40
CA PHE A 108 -7.33 -9.65 -1.33
C PHE A 108 -6.92 -10.75 -0.34
N PHE A 109 -5.89 -11.53 -0.64
CA PHE A 109 -5.29 -12.48 0.29
C PHE A 109 -4.39 -11.77 1.34
N LEU A 110 -4.04 -10.50 1.12
CA LEU A 110 -2.94 -9.85 1.81
C LEU A 110 -3.36 -8.48 2.38
N PHE A 111 -4.01 -8.49 3.54
CA PHE A 111 -4.15 -7.31 4.39
C PHE A 111 -2.79 -6.92 4.99
N PHE A 112 -2.34 -5.67 5.01
CA PHE A 112 -2.86 -4.36 4.54
C PHE A 112 -2.20 -3.94 3.21
N SER A 113 -2.55 -2.82 2.56
CA SER A 113 -2.03 -2.37 1.25
C SER A 113 -0.49 -2.17 1.17
N GLY A 114 0.16 -2.99 0.33
CA GLY A 114 1.60 -3.00 0.10
C GLY A 114 2.02 -1.99 -0.96
N HIS A 115 1.14 -1.64 -1.89
CA HIS A 115 1.32 -0.52 -2.81
C HIS A 115 1.52 0.79 -2.06
N VAL A 116 0.64 1.04 -1.07
CA VAL A 116 0.74 2.24 -0.24
C VAL A 116 1.98 2.18 0.64
N ALA A 117 2.20 1.05 1.33
CA ALA A 117 3.33 0.91 2.24
C ALA A 117 4.69 1.01 1.52
N GLY A 118 4.83 0.37 0.36
CA GLY A 118 6.04 0.40 -0.46
C GLY A 118 6.37 1.81 -0.96
N SER A 119 5.37 2.54 -1.45
CA SER A 119 5.54 3.94 -1.83
C SER A 119 5.95 4.83 -0.65
N VAL A 120 5.38 4.62 0.54
CA VAL A 120 5.73 5.37 1.75
C VAL A 120 7.17 5.09 2.16
N ILE A 121 7.60 3.82 2.16
CA ILE A 121 8.98 3.43 2.45
C ILE A 121 9.95 4.12 1.47
N ALA A 122 9.65 4.09 0.16
CA ALA A 122 10.46 4.74 -0.86
C ALA A 122 10.53 6.26 -0.64
N SER A 123 9.39 6.91 -0.41
CA SER A 123 9.30 8.37 -0.17
C SER A 123 10.07 8.80 1.09
N LEU A 124 9.91 8.07 2.21
CA LEU A 124 10.67 8.33 3.44
C LEU A 124 12.18 8.22 3.22
N ASP A 125 12.60 7.24 2.43
CA ASP A 125 13.99 7.07 2.06
C ASP A 125 14.53 8.23 1.20
N MET A 126 13.77 8.65 0.19
CA MET A 126 14.11 9.81 -0.65
C MET A 126 14.26 11.09 0.19
N ARG A 127 13.35 11.31 1.15
CA ARG A 127 13.41 12.47 2.06
C ARG A 127 14.68 12.46 2.91
N ARG A 128 15.10 11.29 3.42
CA ARG A 128 16.39 11.16 4.14
C ARG A 128 17.58 11.55 3.27
N MET A 129 17.52 11.25 1.97
CA MET A 129 18.54 11.62 1.00
C MET A 129 18.38 13.04 0.43
N LYS A 130 17.46 13.85 0.99
CA LYS A 130 17.12 15.20 0.53
C LYS A 130 16.62 15.26 -0.93
N ARG A 131 16.10 14.15 -1.46
CA ARG A 131 15.49 14.04 -2.80
C ARG A 131 14.00 14.42 -2.74
N TRP A 132 13.71 15.65 -2.31
CA TRP A 132 12.37 16.10 -1.95
C TRP A 132 11.38 16.06 -3.12
N GLU A 133 11.81 16.45 -4.32
CA GLU A 133 10.94 16.45 -5.50
C GLU A 133 10.48 15.03 -5.87
N LEU A 134 11.40 14.07 -5.81
CA LEU A 134 11.09 12.67 -6.07
C LEU A 134 10.15 12.10 -5.00
N ALA A 135 10.39 12.44 -3.72
CA ALA A 135 9.51 12.04 -2.63
C ALA A 135 8.09 12.59 -2.81
N TRP A 136 7.96 13.88 -3.13
CA TRP A 136 6.66 14.51 -3.41
C TRP A 136 5.95 13.86 -4.60
N THR A 137 6.70 13.54 -5.66
CA THR A 137 6.16 12.84 -6.82
C THR A 137 5.59 11.48 -6.41
N PHE A 138 6.33 10.72 -5.61
CA PHE A 138 5.86 9.43 -5.08
C PHE A 138 4.63 9.59 -4.19
N ASP A 139 4.57 10.61 -3.33
CA ASP A 139 3.41 10.84 -2.47
C ASP A 139 2.15 11.16 -3.29
N VAL A 140 2.28 12.02 -4.30
CA VAL A 140 1.16 12.36 -5.21
C VAL A 140 0.69 11.13 -5.99
N LEU A 141 1.63 10.37 -6.58
CA LEU A 141 1.31 9.14 -7.29
C LEU A 141 0.68 8.09 -6.37
N ASN A 142 1.09 8.04 -5.10
CA ASN A 142 0.50 7.15 -4.10
C ASN A 142 -0.94 7.53 -3.76
N VAL A 143 -1.25 8.83 -3.67
CA VAL A 143 -2.63 9.31 -3.49
C VAL A 143 -3.49 8.92 -4.68
N LEU A 144 -3.01 9.14 -5.91
CA LEU A 144 -3.73 8.74 -7.12
C LEU A 144 -3.95 7.22 -7.19
N GLN A 145 -2.91 6.46 -6.85
CA GLN A 145 -2.96 5.00 -6.74
C GLN A 145 -4.01 4.56 -5.72
N ALA A 146 -4.04 5.17 -4.53
CA ALA A 146 -5.01 4.91 -3.47
C ALA A 146 -6.46 5.22 -3.93
N VAL A 147 -6.67 6.37 -4.58
CA VAL A 147 -7.98 6.75 -5.13
C VAL A 147 -8.46 5.74 -6.16
N ARG A 148 -7.57 5.28 -7.05
CA ARG A 148 -7.89 4.23 -8.03
C ARG A 148 -8.23 2.91 -7.35
N LEU A 149 -7.43 2.47 -6.37
CA LEU A 149 -7.67 1.23 -5.63
C LEU A 149 -9.02 1.26 -4.89
N LEU A 150 -9.43 2.40 -4.34
CA LEU A 150 -10.78 2.57 -3.79
C LEU A 150 -11.85 2.55 -4.89
N GLY A 151 -11.62 3.27 -5.99
CA GLY A 151 -12.56 3.37 -7.11
C GLY A 151 -12.80 2.04 -7.83
N THR A 152 -11.81 1.17 -7.92
CA THR A 152 -11.96 -0.19 -8.48
C THR A 152 -12.45 -1.20 -7.46
N ARG A 153 -12.68 -0.77 -6.21
CA ARG A 153 -12.95 -1.66 -5.07
C ARG A 153 -11.85 -2.70 -4.85
N GLY A 154 -10.62 -2.34 -5.20
CA GLY A 154 -9.41 -3.14 -5.07
C GLY A 154 -8.85 -3.23 -3.65
N HIS A 155 -9.18 -2.27 -2.79
CA HIS A 155 -8.79 -2.24 -1.38
C HIS A 155 -9.84 -1.56 -0.53
N TYR A 156 -10.05 -2.03 0.69
CA TYR A 156 -10.80 -1.27 1.68
C TYR A 156 -9.99 -0.05 2.15
N THR A 157 -10.68 0.98 2.63
CA THR A 157 -10.08 2.17 3.24
C THR A 157 -9.12 1.81 4.36
N ILE A 158 -9.48 0.81 5.17
CA ILE A 158 -8.62 0.33 6.26
C ILE A 158 -7.32 -0.29 5.75
N ASP A 159 -7.33 -0.96 4.59
CA ASP A 159 -6.12 -1.52 3.99
C ASP A 159 -5.12 -0.43 3.64
N LEU A 160 -5.61 0.70 3.12
CA LEU A 160 -4.77 1.83 2.73
C LEU A 160 -4.26 2.58 3.95
N ALA A 161 -5.11 2.79 4.96
CA ALA A 161 -4.73 3.45 6.20
C ALA A 161 -3.67 2.65 6.97
N VAL A 162 -3.87 1.34 7.12
CA VAL A 162 -2.89 0.46 7.76
C VAL A 162 -1.64 0.33 6.88
N GLY A 163 -1.76 0.35 5.54
CA GLY A 163 -0.61 0.40 4.64
C GLY A 163 0.28 1.63 4.83
N LEU A 164 -0.32 2.81 4.98
CA LEU A 164 0.42 4.03 5.32
C LEU A 164 1.14 3.90 6.66
N GLY A 165 0.43 3.46 7.70
CA GLY A 165 1.00 3.27 9.03
C GLY A 165 2.12 2.23 9.05
N ALA A 166 1.94 1.12 8.34
CA ALA A 166 2.92 0.07 8.20
C ALA A 166 4.21 0.56 7.51
N GLY A 167 4.09 1.35 6.44
CA GLY A 167 5.27 1.93 5.77
C GLY A 167 6.13 2.76 6.74
N ILE A 168 5.49 3.59 7.58
CA ILE A 168 6.17 4.39 8.61
C ILE A 168 6.76 3.50 9.71
N LEU A 169 5.97 2.55 10.21
CA LEU A 169 6.37 1.65 11.30
C LEU A 169 7.60 0.81 10.90
N PHE A 170 7.53 0.14 9.75
CA PHE A 170 8.61 -0.73 9.29
C PHE A 170 9.85 0.06 8.88
N ASP A 171 9.70 1.28 8.38
CA ASP A 171 10.84 2.17 8.17
C ASP A 171 11.56 2.55 9.47
N SER A 172 10.79 2.84 10.54
CA SER A 172 11.34 3.09 11.87
C SER A 172 12.02 1.84 12.45
N LEU A 173 11.40 0.66 12.33
CA LEU A 173 11.98 -0.60 12.80
C LEU A 173 13.27 -0.96 12.06
N ALA A 174 13.31 -0.77 10.74
CA ALA A 174 14.52 -0.98 9.95
C ALA A 174 15.66 -0.04 10.39
N GLY A 175 15.36 1.23 10.68
CA GLY A 175 16.34 2.16 11.24
C GLY A 175 16.94 1.68 12.56
N LYS A 176 16.09 1.26 13.52
CA LYS A 176 16.54 0.70 14.80
C LYS A 176 17.37 -0.57 14.62
N TYR A 177 16.99 -1.42 13.66
CA TYR A 177 17.73 -2.63 13.33
C TYR A 177 19.13 -2.31 12.78
N GLU A 178 19.25 -1.37 11.86
CA GLU A 178 20.56 -0.94 11.33
C GLU A 178 21.46 -0.34 12.41
N GLU A 179 20.90 0.49 13.30
CA GLU A 179 21.65 1.09 14.42
C GLU A 179 22.18 0.04 15.38
N SER A 180 21.33 -0.89 15.82
CA SER A 180 21.73 -2.01 16.69
C SER A 180 22.81 -2.88 16.05
N HIS A 181 22.68 -3.18 14.75
CA HIS A 181 23.65 -3.99 14.02
C HIS A 181 25.01 -3.27 13.84
N LYS A 182 25.01 -1.94 13.69
CA LYS A 182 26.24 -1.12 13.66
C LYS A 182 26.94 -1.12 15.00
N MET A 183 26.21 -0.91 16.10
CA MET A 183 26.79 -0.98 17.45
C MET A 183 27.45 -2.33 17.71
N ARG A 184 26.81 -3.44 17.31
CA ARG A 184 27.36 -4.79 17.50
C ARG A 184 28.64 -5.04 16.69
N LYS A 185 28.81 -4.39 15.54
CA LYS A 185 30.03 -4.49 14.72
C LYS A 185 31.19 -3.60 15.21
N GLY A 186 30.90 -2.51 15.91
CA GLY A 186 31.91 -1.59 16.45
C GLY A 186 32.47 -1.99 17.83
N SER A 187 31.95 -3.06 18.44
CA SER A 187 32.39 -3.57 19.75
C SER A 187 33.42 -4.72 19.65
N HIS A 188 34.03 -4.91 18.48
CA HIS A 188 35.12 -5.86 18.21
C HIS A 188 36.31 -5.11 17.63
#